data_AF-A0A0L0CGX1-F1
#
_entry.id   AF-A0A0L0CGX1-F1
#
_cell.length_a   1.000
_cell.length_b   1.000
_cell.length_c   1.000
_cell.angle_alpha   90.00
_cell.angle_beta   90.00
_cell.angle_gamma   90.00
#
_symmetry.space_group_name_H-M   'P 1'
#
loop_
_entity.id
_entity.type
_entity.pdbx_description
1 polymer ?
#
loop_
_entity_poly.entity_id
_entity_poly.type
_entity_poly.pdbx_seq_one_letter_code
_entity_poly.pdbx_strand_id
1 'polypeptide(L)'
;MGKGNNMIPNAHFHKWWQRHVKTWFNQPARKIRRRNNRIKKAKEVFPRPAAGPLRPVVRCPTIRYHTKLRAGRGFTLEELKGAGLTAGFAKTVGIAVDRRRKNKSIESRQRNIQRLKEYKSKLILFPINEKKIRKGESSLEECKLATQLVGKVMPIKKEEPTIEFREVTKDEKKFKAFATLRKARSDARLVGIRAKQARENAENEENAKKK
;
A
#
# COMPACT_ATOMS: atom_id res chain seq x y z
N MET A 1 -48.56 9.86 -11.34
CA MET A 1 -49.15 10.21 -10.03
C MET A 1 -48.71 9.18 -9.01
N GLY A 2 -48.24 9.60 -7.83
CA GLY A 2 -48.01 8.68 -6.72
C GLY A 2 -49.35 8.17 -6.21
N LYS A 3 -49.51 6.86 -6.04
CA LYS A 3 -50.66 6.25 -5.38
C LYS A 3 -50.20 5.68 -4.04
N GLY A 4 -50.93 5.96 -2.98
CA GLY A 4 -50.60 5.51 -1.62
C GLY A 4 -49.31 6.13 -1.06
N ASN A 5 -48.76 5.53 0.00
CA ASN A 5 -47.55 6.00 0.68
C ASN A 5 -46.27 5.41 0.05
N ASN A 6 -46.13 5.53 -1.27
CA ASN A 6 -44.97 5.01 -2.00
C ASN A 6 -43.87 6.07 -2.08
N MET A 7 -42.61 5.61 -2.07
CA MET A 7 -41.44 6.48 -2.25
C MET A 7 -41.51 7.22 -3.59
N ILE A 8 -41.21 8.52 -3.57
CA ILE A 8 -41.15 9.35 -4.78
C ILE A 8 -40.04 8.79 -5.69
N PRO A 9 -40.35 8.36 -6.93
CA PRO A 9 -39.35 7.74 -7.79
C PRO A 9 -38.36 8.78 -8.32
N ASN A 10 -37.07 8.61 -8.01
CA ASN A 10 -35.97 9.37 -8.60
C ASN A 10 -35.27 8.55 -9.70
N ALA A 11 -36.04 8.14 -10.72
CA ALA A 11 -35.59 7.24 -11.76
C ALA A 11 -34.93 8.03 -12.91
N HIS A 12 -33.63 7.83 -13.14
CA HIS A 12 -32.84 8.61 -14.10
C HIS A 12 -32.98 8.09 -15.54
N PHE A 13 -34.22 7.91 -16.01
CA PHE A 13 -34.57 7.39 -17.33
C PHE A 13 -35.17 8.47 -18.26
N HIS A 14 -34.97 9.75 -17.93
CA HIS A 14 -35.55 10.89 -18.67
C HIS A 14 -34.85 11.23 -20.00
N LYS A 15 -33.65 10.70 -20.22
CA LYS A 15 -32.91 10.83 -21.49
C LYS A 15 -33.10 9.58 -22.34
N TRP A 16 -32.64 9.58 -23.59
CA TRP A 16 -32.76 8.47 -24.52
C TRP A 16 -31.81 7.30 -24.17
N TRP A 17 -31.96 6.75 -22.97
CA TRP A 17 -31.10 5.73 -22.37
C TRP A 17 -31.14 4.40 -23.15
N GLN A 18 -32.24 4.11 -23.82
CA GLN A 18 -32.43 2.92 -24.65
C GLN A 18 -31.37 2.80 -25.77
N ARG A 19 -30.86 3.92 -26.29
CA ARG A 19 -29.76 3.94 -27.28
C ARG A 19 -28.40 3.53 -26.71
N HIS A 20 -28.22 3.62 -25.39
CA HIS A 20 -26.94 3.38 -24.71
C HIS A 20 -26.99 2.18 -23.76
N VAL A 21 -27.86 1.22 -24.05
CA VAL A 21 -27.97 -0.01 -23.25
C VAL A 21 -26.74 -0.88 -23.47
N LYS A 22 -25.90 -0.98 -22.43
CA LYS A 22 -24.73 -1.85 -22.45
C LYS A 22 -25.13 -3.28 -22.09
N THR A 23 -25.20 -4.14 -23.10
CA THR A 23 -25.41 -5.57 -22.93
C THR A 23 -24.12 -6.28 -22.49
N TRP A 24 -24.25 -7.43 -21.80
CA TRP A 24 -23.13 -8.20 -21.27
C TRP A 24 -22.93 -9.57 -21.95
N PHE A 25 -23.55 -9.79 -23.12
CA PHE A 25 -23.42 -11.05 -23.88
C PHE A 25 -21.97 -11.37 -24.28
N ASN A 26 -21.14 -10.34 -24.47
CA ASN A 26 -19.70 -10.50 -24.76
C ASN A 26 -18.83 -10.79 -23.52
N GLN A 27 -19.40 -10.91 -22.31
CA GLN A 27 -18.64 -11.18 -21.08
C GLN A 27 -17.83 -12.49 -21.12
N PRO A 28 -18.40 -13.66 -21.50
CA PRO A 28 -17.62 -14.91 -21.62
C PRO A 28 -16.51 -14.81 -22.67
N ALA A 29 -16.79 -14.27 -23.85
CA ALA A 29 -15.79 -14.06 -24.90
C ALA A 29 -14.64 -13.16 -24.41
N ARG A 30 -14.94 -12.08 -23.67
CA ARG A 30 -13.92 -11.22 -23.04
C ARG A 30 -13.09 -11.97 -21.99
N LYS A 31 -13.67 -12.91 -21.23
CA LYS A 31 -12.92 -13.73 -20.26
C LYS A 31 -11.94 -14.67 -20.97
N ILE A 32 -12.39 -15.38 -22.01
CA ILE A 32 -11.54 -16.27 -22.83
C ILE A 32 -10.41 -15.49 -23.48
N ARG A 33 -10.71 -14.36 -24.13
CA ARG A 33 -9.69 -13.49 -24.75
C ARG A 33 -8.63 -13.04 -23.74
N ARG A 34 -9.04 -12.61 -22.53
CA ARG A 34 -8.09 -12.24 -21.47
C ARG A 34 -7.25 -13.41 -20.99
N ARG A 35 -7.81 -14.63 -20.91
CA ARG A 35 -7.06 -15.85 -20.56
C ARG A 35 -6.00 -16.15 -21.61
N ASN A 36 -6.36 -16.16 -22.89
CA ASN A 36 -5.44 -16.43 -23.99
C ASN A 36 -4.32 -15.39 -24.06
N ASN A 37 -4.64 -14.10 -23.87
CA ASN A 37 -3.62 -13.04 -23.82
C ASN A 37 -2.65 -13.21 -22.65
N ARG A 38 -3.12 -13.69 -21.49
CA ARG A 38 -2.24 -13.99 -20.34
C ARG A 38 -1.32 -15.18 -20.63
N ILE A 39 -1.84 -16.23 -21.27
CA ILE A 39 -1.05 -17.41 -21.68
C ILE A 39 0.01 -16.99 -22.71
N LYS A 40 -0.38 -16.23 -23.74
CA LYS A 40 0.54 -15.69 -24.75
C LYS A 40 1.65 -14.88 -24.09
N LYS A 41 1.29 -13.94 -23.21
CA LYS A 41 2.26 -13.13 -22.47
C LYS A 41 3.20 -13.99 -21.62
N ALA A 42 2.68 -15.00 -20.94
CA ALA A 42 3.49 -15.88 -20.08
C ALA A 42 4.56 -16.64 -20.88
N LYS A 43 4.21 -17.14 -22.07
CA LYS A 43 5.15 -17.78 -23.00
C LYS A 43 6.20 -16.79 -23.51
N GLU A 44 5.78 -15.58 -23.88
CA GLU A 44 6.66 -14.54 -24.44
C GLU A 44 7.71 -14.03 -23.44
N VAL A 45 7.36 -13.91 -22.16
CA VAL A 45 8.29 -13.37 -21.14
C VAL A 45 9.09 -14.43 -20.39
N PHE A 46 8.90 -15.72 -20.70
CA PHE A 46 9.64 -16.82 -20.09
C PHE A 46 11.15 -16.56 -20.16
N PRO A 47 11.92 -16.75 -19.06
CA PRO A 47 11.55 -17.39 -17.78
C PRO A 47 10.90 -16.45 -16.73
N ARG A 48 10.72 -15.16 -17.02
CA ARG A 48 10.24 -14.18 -16.03
C ARG A 48 8.79 -14.43 -15.60
N PRO A 49 8.39 -14.09 -14.35
CA PRO A 49 7.00 -14.20 -13.91
C PRO A 49 6.03 -13.29 -14.70
N ALA A 50 4.96 -13.86 -15.24
CA ALA A 50 3.98 -13.15 -16.09
C ALA A 50 3.14 -12.09 -15.34
N ALA A 51 3.01 -12.23 -14.02
CA ALA A 51 2.27 -11.30 -13.14
C ALA A 51 2.91 -9.89 -13.08
N GLY A 52 4.15 -9.76 -13.54
CA GLY A 52 4.88 -8.50 -13.64
C GLY A 52 5.79 -8.23 -12.44
N PRO A 53 6.26 -6.98 -12.30
CA PRO A 53 7.32 -6.63 -11.38
C PRO A 53 6.90 -6.70 -9.90
N LEU A 54 7.88 -6.84 -9.01
CA LEU A 54 7.69 -6.76 -7.57
C LEU A 54 7.12 -5.38 -7.20
N ARG A 55 6.12 -5.40 -6.32
CA ARG A 55 5.47 -4.19 -5.77
C ARG A 55 5.69 -4.07 -4.26
N PRO A 56 5.82 -2.85 -3.73
CA PRO A 56 6.03 -2.60 -2.30
C PRO A 56 4.75 -2.86 -1.50
N VAL A 57 4.93 -3.01 -0.19
CA VAL A 57 3.85 -3.04 0.78
C VAL A 57 3.48 -1.60 1.15
N VAL A 58 2.21 -1.24 0.99
CA VAL A 58 1.72 0.12 1.25
C VAL A 58 0.42 0.06 2.06
N ARG A 59 0.28 0.96 3.04
CA ARG A 59 -0.97 1.17 3.78
C ARG A 59 -1.93 2.07 3.00
N CYS A 60 -3.24 1.84 3.14
CA CYS A 60 -4.24 2.72 2.55
C CYS A 60 -4.32 4.07 3.29
N PRO A 61 -4.69 5.17 2.61
CA PRO A 61 -4.52 6.53 3.14
C PRO A 61 -5.59 6.99 4.14
N THR A 62 -6.76 6.35 4.20
CA THR A 62 -7.89 6.83 5.02
C THR A 62 -8.00 6.08 6.34
N ILE A 63 -8.62 6.72 7.34
CA ILE A 63 -8.81 6.12 8.68
C ILE A 63 -9.54 4.77 8.58
N ARG A 64 -10.56 4.67 7.73
CA ARG A 64 -11.31 3.41 7.52
C ARG A 64 -10.45 2.24 7.03
N TYR A 65 -9.35 2.52 6.30
CA TYR A 65 -8.56 1.49 5.62
C TYR A 65 -7.09 1.46 6.02
N HIS A 66 -6.62 2.29 6.96
CA HIS A 66 -5.20 2.37 7.34
C HIS A 66 -4.63 1.07 7.93
N THR A 67 -5.51 0.16 8.38
CA THR A 67 -5.18 -1.20 8.86
C THR A 67 -4.96 -2.19 7.72
N LYS A 68 -5.45 -1.89 6.51
CA LYS A 68 -5.29 -2.73 5.32
C LYS A 68 -3.96 -2.46 4.63
N LEU A 69 -3.32 -3.54 4.21
CA LEU A 69 -2.12 -3.51 3.38
C LEU A 69 -2.49 -3.84 1.93
N ARG A 70 -1.80 -3.20 0.99
CA ARG A 70 -1.97 -3.46 -0.44
C ARG A 70 -0.62 -3.40 -1.16
N ALA A 71 -0.61 -3.92 -2.38
CA ALA A 71 0.51 -3.69 -3.28
C ALA A 71 0.47 -2.24 -3.78
N GLY A 72 1.56 -1.51 -3.58
CA GLY A 72 1.73 -0.17 -4.11
C GLY A 72 2.05 -0.14 -5.60
N ARG A 73 2.23 1.07 -6.14
CA ARG A 73 2.63 1.27 -7.54
C ARG A 73 4.09 0.85 -7.78
N GLY A 74 5.00 1.26 -6.90
CA GLY A 74 6.42 0.96 -6.96
C GLY A 74 7.20 1.46 -5.72
N PHE A 75 8.42 0.96 -5.56
CA PHE A 75 9.36 1.28 -4.49
C PHE A 75 9.85 2.73 -4.60
N THR A 76 10.14 3.36 -3.46
CA THR A 76 10.72 4.71 -3.42
C THR A 76 12.22 4.65 -3.72
N LEU A 77 12.81 5.80 -4.06
CA LEU A 77 14.27 5.89 -4.26
C LEU A 77 15.04 5.60 -2.98
N GLU A 78 14.51 6.04 -1.82
CA GLU A 78 15.12 5.78 -0.52
C GLU A 78 15.12 4.30 -0.14
N GLU A 79 14.02 3.59 -0.41
CA GLU A 79 13.94 2.13 -0.20
C GLU A 79 14.95 1.39 -1.07
N LEU A 80 15.08 1.80 -2.34
CA LEU A 80 16.06 1.20 -3.26
C LEU A 80 17.50 1.47 -2.82
N LYS A 81 17.80 2.71 -2.39
CA LYS A 81 19.11 3.06 -1.82
C LYS A 81 19.43 2.20 -0.60
N GLY A 82 18.46 2.01 0.30
CA GLY A 82 18.61 1.14 1.48
C GLY A 82 18.78 -0.35 1.15
N ALA A 83 18.37 -0.79 -0.03
CA ALA A 83 18.61 -2.14 -0.54
C ALA A 83 19.87 -2.26 -1.43
N GLY A 84 20.62 -1.17 -1.63
CA GLY A 84 21.80 -1.14 -2.49
C GLY A 84 21.48 -1.30 -3.98
N LEU A 85 20.31 -0.82 -4.42
CA LEU A 85 19.85 -0.91 -5.81
C LEU A 85 19.73 0.49 -6.42
N THR A 86 20.19 0.64 -7.67
CA THR A 86 19.93 1.85 -8.44
C THR A 86 18.56 1.78 -9.11
N ALA A 87 17.93 2.92 -9.35
CA ALA A 87 16.59 2.95 -9.95
C ALA A 87 16.55 2.43 -11.40
N GLY A 88 17.65 2.57 -12.15
CA GLY A 88 17.80 2.03 -13.49
C GLY A 88 17.86 0.50 -13.45
N PHE A 89 18.79 -0.05 -12.67
CA PHE A 89 18.94 -1.49 -12.51
C PHE A 89 17.68 -2.14 -11.93
N ALA A 90 17.04 -1.54 -10.91
CA ALA A 90 15.81 -2.08 -10.34
C ALA A 90 14.72 -2.36 -11.40
N LYS A 91 14.56 -1.49 -12.40
CA LYS A 91 13.56 -1.69 -13.46
C LYS A 91 13.90 -2.87 -14.37
N THR A 92 15.19 -3.12 -14.66
CA THR A 92 15.61 -4.21 -15.55
C THR A 92 15.38 -5.57 -14.90
N VAL A 93 15.65 -5.69 -13.58
CA VAL A 93 15.41 -6.92 -12.78
C VAL A 93 13.95 -7.08 -12.29
N GLY A 94 13.01 -6.29 -12.82
CA GLY A 94 11.59 -6.49 -12.54
C GLY A 94 11.14 -5.96 -11.19
N ILE A 95 11.71 -4.86 -10.71
CA ILE A 95 11.25 -4.14 -9.52
C ILE A 95 10.55 -2.85 -9.97
N ALA A 96 9.30 -2.65 -9.55
CA ALA A 96 8.56 -1.45 -9.91
C ALA A 96 9.08 -0.24 -9.11
N VAL A 97 9.35 0.88 -9.78
CA VAL A 97 9.87 2.10 -9.14
C VAL A 97 8.85 3.23 -9.24
N ASP A 98 8.60 3.93 -8.13
CA ASP A 98 7.71 5.09 -8.08
C ASP A 98 8.41 6.29 -7.45
N ARG A 99 8.93 7.18 -8.31
CA ARG A 99 9.68 8.39 -7.91
C ARG A 99 8.84 9.41 -7.12
N ARG A 100 7.50 9.31 -7.16
CA ARG A 100 6.59 10.27 -6.55
C ARG A 100 6.24 9.95 -5.09
N ARG A 101 6.38 8.69 -4.67
CA ARG A 101 6.01 8.28 -3.32
C ARG A 101 7.09 8.70 -2.33
N LYS A 102 6.68 9.32 -1.22
CA LYS A 102 7.53 9.68 -0.08
C LYS A 102 7.12 8.83 1.12
N ASN A 103 8.09 8.40 1.93
CA ASN A 103 7.82 7.68 3.17
C ASN A 103 8.04 8.62 4.36
N LYS A 104 7.11 8.60 5.31
CA LYS A 104 7.23 9.33 6.59
C LYS A 104 7.56 8.40 7.76
N SER A 105 7.22 7.12 7.65
CA SER A 105 7.41 6.11 8.70
C SER A 105 8.66 5.27 8.40
N ILE A 106 9.50 5.10 9.43
CA ILE A 106 10.72 4.31 9.34
C ILE A 106 10.39 2.82 9.21
N GLU A 107 9.36 2.35 9.91
CA GLU A 107 8.90 0.96 9.91
C GLU A 107 8.46 0.54 8.51
N SER A 108 7.69 1.40 7.82
CA SER A 108 7.26 1.14 6.45
C SER A 108 8.43 1.06 5.47
N ARG A 109 9.45 1.90 5.67
CA ARG A 109 10.68 1.91 4.88
C ARG A 109 11.47 0.62 5.12
N GLN A 110 11.71 0.24 6.37
CA GLN A 110 12.45 -0.98 6.73
C GLN A 110 11.76 -2.24 6.19
N ARG A 111 10.43 -2.34 6.33
CA ARG A 111 9.67 -3.47 5.78
C ARG A 111 9.85 -3.62 4.27
N ASN A 112 9.83 -2.52 3.54
CA ASN A 112 10.01 -2.55 2.08
C ASN A 112 11.47 -2.80 1.68
N ILE A 113 12.45 -2.31 2.44
CA ILE A 113 13.87 -2.65 2.24
C ILE A 113 14.07 -4.15 2.45
N GLN A 114 13.52 -4.73 3.52
CA GLN A 114 13.62 -6.16 3.78
C GLN A 114 12.99 -6.98 2.66
N ARG A 115 11.83 -6.54 2.17
CA ARG A 115 11.17 -7.16 1.01
C ARG A 115 12.00 -7.10 -0.27
N LEU A 116 12.75 -6.01 -0.51
CA LEU A 116 13.67 -5.91 -1.63
C LEU A 116 14.86 -6.86 -1.48
N LYS A 117 15.42 -6.97 -0.28
CA LYS A 117 16.52 -7.90 0.03
C LYS A 117 16.09 -9.35 -0.16
N GLU A 118 14.91 -9.72 0.34
CA GLU A 118 14.34 -11.07 0.16
C GLU A 118 14.01 -11.37 -1.31
N TYR A 119 13.54 -10.38 -2.09
CA TYR A 119 13.37 -10.57 -3.53
C TYR A 119 14.71 -10.79 -4.23
N LYS A 120 15.74 -10.00 -3.87
CA LYS A 120 17.07 -10.10 -4.46
C LYS A 120 17.71 -11.46 -4.19
N SER A 121 17.54 -12.04 -3.00
CA SER A 121 18.07 -13.37 -2.69
C SER A 121 17.34 -14.49 -3.43
N LYS A 122 16.08 -14.29 -3.83
CA LYS A 122 15.27 -15.25 -4.59
C LYS A 122 15.36 -15.07 -6.12
N LEU A 123 16.05 -14.03 -6.58
CA LEU A 123 16.12 -13.68 -7.99
C LEU A 123 17.26 -14.44 -8.66
N ILE A 124 16.93 -15.28 -9.64
CA ILE A 124 17.89 -15.88 -10.56
C ILE A 124 18.11 -14.89 -11.71
N LEU A 125 19.31 -14.31 -11.79
CA LEU A 125 19.66 -13.32 -12.81
C LEU A 125 20.50 -13.98 -13.91
N PHE A 126 19.90 -14.17 -15.08
CA PHE A 126 20.56 -14.81 -16.21
C PHE A 126 21.72 -13.93 -16.72
N PRO A 127 22.92 -14.50 -16.95
CA PRO A 127 24.01 -13.77 -17.57
C PRO A 127 23.67 -13.41 -19.02
N ILE A 128 24.09 -12.22 -19.46
CA ILE A 128 23.93 -11.82 -20.87
C ILE A 128 24.84 -12.66 -21.77
N ASN A 129 26.02 -13.03 -21.26
CA ASN A 129 26.97 -13.89 -21.93
C ASN A 129 27.40 -15.02 -21.00
N GLU A 130 27.06 -16.25 -21.37
CA GLU A 130 27.33 -17.47 -20.59
C GLU A 130 28.83 -17.67 -20.29
N LYS A 131 29.72 -17.18 -21.16
CA LYS A 131 31.18 -17.31 -21.01
C LYS A 131 31.78 -16.26 -20.07
N LYS A 132 31.07 -15.16 -19.80
CA LYS A 132 31.56 -14.01 -19.01
C LYS A 132 30.52 -13.59 -17.99
N ILE A 133 30.36 -14.42 -16.95
CA ILE A 133 29.42 -14.20 -15.85
C ILE A 133 29.91 -13.02 -15.00
N ARG A 134 29.05 -12.01 -14.83
CA ARG A 134 29.33 -10.84 -13.99
C ARG A 134 28.97 -11.11 -12.53
N LYS A 135 29.53 -10.30 -11.63
CA LYS A 135 29.23 -10.37 -10.19
C LYS A 135 27.73 -10.16 -9.95
N GLY A 136 27.07 -11.17 -9.39
CA GLY A 136 25.63 -11.15 -9.06
C GLY A 136 24.72 -11.73 -10.14
N GLU A 137 25.27 -12.24 -11.25
CA GLU A 137 24.57 -13.13 -12.18
C GLU A 137 24.63 -14.58 -11.66
N SER A 138 23.62 -15.36 -12.00
CA SER A 138 23.47 -16.75 -11.58
C SER A 138 24.37 -17.70 -12.38
N SER A 139 24.71 -18.84 -11.79
CA SER A 139 25.42 -19.91 -12.49
C SER A 139 24.54 -20.57 -13.56
N LEU A 140 25.15 -21.25 -14.53
CA LEU A 140 24.41 -21.95 -15.58
C LEU A 140 23.53 -23.08 -15.02
N GLU A 141 23.90 -23.67 -13.88
CA GLU A 141 23.11 -24.69 -13.18
C GLU A 141 21.84 -24.11 -12.58
N GLU A 142 21.93 -22.96 -11.89
CA GLU A 142 20.77 -22.24 -11.36
C GLU A 142 19.84 -21.77 -12.49
N CYS A 143 20.41 -21.35 -13.63
CA CYS A 143 19.62 -20.93 -14.79
C CYS A 143 18.79 -22.08 -15.37
N LYS A 144 19.29 -23.32 -15.34
CA LYS A 144 18.54 -24.51 -15.78
C LYS A 144 17.39 -24.87 -14.83
N LEU A 145 17.55 -24.60 -13.53
CA LEU A 145 16.52 -24.81 -12.51
C LEU A 145 15.42 -23.72 -12.54
N ALA A 146 15.64 -22.62 -13.26
CA ALA A 146 14.71 -21.52 -13.29
C ALA A 146 13.36 -21.92 -13.91
N THR A 147 12.31 -21.85 -13.10
CA THR A 147 10.94 -22.07 -13.55
C THR A 147 10.14 -20.78 -13.45
N GLN A 148 9.12 -20.65 -14.30
CA GLN A 148 8.25 -19.47 -14.26
C GLN A 148 7.32 -19.56 -13.05
N LEU A 149 7.41 -18.59 -12.13
CA LEU A 149 6.48 -18.50 -11.00
C LEU A 149 5.05 -18.23 -11.50
N VAL A 150 4.13 -19.11 -11.12
CA VAL A 150 2.69 -18.95 -11.35
C VAL A 150 2.08 -18.09 -10.23
N GLY A 151 1.34 -17.05 -10.61
CA GLY A 151 0.67 -16.16 -9.68
C GLY A 151 1.51 -14.92 -9.31
N LYS A 152 1.17 -14.28 -8.20
CA LYS A 152 1.76 -13.00 -7.82
C LYS A 152 3.12 -13.19 -7.13
N VAL A 153 4.14 -12.48 -7.61
CA VAL A 153 5.46 -12.46 -6.98
C VAL A 153 5.36 -11.96 -5.54
N MET A 154 5.79 -12.79 -4.59
CA MET A 154 5.78 -12.53 -3.14
C MET A 154 4.46 -11.92 -2.64
N PRO A 155 3.36 -12.67 -2.58
CA PRO A 155 2.06 -12.12 -2.19
C PRO A 155 2.13 -11.49 -0.79
N ILE A 156 1.48 -10.34 -0.62
CA ILE A 156 1.44 -9.63 0.67
C ILE A 156 0.44 -10.36 1.55
N LYS A 157 0.93 -10.98 2.62
CA LYS A 157 0.11 -11.59 3.66
C LYS A 157 -0.21 -10.55 4.73
N LYS A 158 -1.40 -10.66 5.31
CA LYS A 158 -1.77 -9.92 6.51
C LYS A 158 -1.37 -10.81 7.68
N GLU A 159 -0.33 -10.42 8.39
CA GLU A 159 0.01 -11.04 9.66
C GLU A 159 -1.06 -10.65 10.68
N GLU A 160 -1.60 -11.65 11.35
CA GLU A 160 -2.48 -11.43 12.50
C GLU A 160 -1.58 -11.37 13.74
N PRO A 161 -1.72 -10.32 14.57
CA PRO A 161 -0.93 -10.25 15.79
C PRO A 161 -1.34 -11.41 16.70
N THR A 162 -0.35 -12.15 17.19
CA THR A 162 -0.54 -13.13 18.25
C THR A 162 -0.87 -12.37 19.54
N ILE A 163 -2.04 -12.63 20.11
CA ILE A 163 -2.48 -12.03 21.36
C ILE A 163 -2.16 -13.02 22.47
N GLU A 164 -1.28 -12.63 23.39
CA GLU A 164 -1.05 -13.37 24.62
C GLU A 164 -2.04 -12.90 25.67
N PHE A 165 -2.79 -13.85 26.24
CA PHE A 165 -3.70 -13.56 27.35
C PHE A 165 -2.89 -13.38 28.62
N ARG A 166 -2.97 -12.19 29.21
CA ARG A 166 -2.30 -11.84 30.47
C ARG A 166 -3.30 -11.35 31.49
N GLU A 167 -2.95 -11.47 32.77
CA GLU A 167 -3.73 -10.89 33.85
C GLU A 167 -3.76 -9.36 33.77
N VAL A 168 -4.92 -8.78 34.06
CA VAL A 168 -5.13 -7.34 34.03
C VAL A 168 -4.48 -6.68 35.24
N THR A 169 -3.58 -5.73 34.99
CA THR A 169 -2.84 -5.05 36.07
C THR A 169 -3.74 -4.12 36.89
N LYS A 170 -3.34 -3.80 38.13
CA LYS A 170 -4.09 -2.89 39.00
C LYS A 170 -4.26 -1.50 38.37
N ASP A 171 -3.29 -1.04 37.59
CA ASP A 171 -3.32 0.27 36.93
C ASP A 171 -4.29 0.30 35.75
N GLU A 172 -4.35 -0.77 34.97
CA GLU A 172 -5.34 -0.92 33.89
C GLU A 172 -6.78 -0.92 34.43
N LYS A 173 -7.01 -1.54 35.60
CA LYS A 173 -8.31 -1.49 36.28
C LYS A 173 -8.69 -0.09 36.76
N LYS A 174 -7.72 0.74 37.15
CA LYS A 174 -7.93 2.13 37.59
C LYS A 174 -8.11 3.11 36.41
N PHE A 175 -7.71 2.72 35.20
CA PHE A 175 -7.74 3.60 34.04
C PHE A 175 -9.17 3.91 33.55
N LYS A 176 -9.57 5.18 33.61
CA LYS A 176 -10.89 5.66 33.18
C LYS A 176 -10.94 5.99 31.68
N ALA A 177 -11.05 4.96 30.82
CA ALA A 177 -11.01 5.11 29.36
C ALA A 177 -12.03 6.11 28.78
N PHE A 178 -13.26 6.14 29.29
CA PHE A 178 -14.29 7.08 28.81
C PHE A 178 -13.93 8.54 29.12
N ALA A 179 -13.49 8.81 30.35
CA ALA A 179 -13.13 10.15 30.79
C ALA A 179 -11.90 10.67 30.02
N THR A 180 -10.90 9.81 29.76
CA THR A 180 -9.71 10.19 28.98
C THR A 180 -10.06 10.51 27.53
N LEU A 181 -10.94 9.75 26.89
CA LEU A 181 -11.42 10.06 25.53
C LEU A 181 -12.16 11.41 25.46
N ARG A 182 -13.02 11.70 26.45
CA ARG A 182 -13.74 12.99 26.53
C ARG A 182 -12.79 14.16 26.77
N LYS A 183 -11.83 14.00 27.69
CA LYS A 183 -10.79 15.00 27.98
C LYS A 183 -9.94 15.27 26.74
N ALA A 184 -9.45 14.24 26.04
CA ALA A 184 -8.66 14.40 24.82
C ALA A 184 -9.41 15.16 23.72
N ARG A 185 -10.71 14.91 23.53
CA ARG A 185 -11.55 15.68 22.59
C ARG A 185 -11.66 17.15 23.01
N SER A 186 -11.86 17.41 24.31
CA SER A 186 -11.93 18.78 24.83
C SER A 186 -10.60 19.51 24.67
N ASP A 187 -9.50 18.85 25.01
CA ASP A 187 -8.14 19.42 24.89
C ASP A 187 -7.81 19.75 23.44
N ALA A 188 -8.07 18.82 22.50
CA ALA A 188 -7.89 19.05 21.06
C ALA A 188 -8.73 20.22 20.53
N ARG A 189 -9.97 20.38 21.02
CA ARG A 189 -10.85 21.50 20.66
C ARG A 189 -10.37 22.84 21.24
N LEU A 190 -9.79 22.83 22.44
CA LEU A 190 -9.46 24.05 23.20
C LEU A 190 -8.00 24.51 23.02
N VAL A 191 -7.16 23.83 22.23
CA VAL A 191 -5.74 24.19 22.02
C VAL A 191 -5.57 25.67 21.68
N GLY A 192 -6.31 26.16 20.68
CA GLY A 192 -6.18 27.54 20.22
C GLY A 192 -6.62 28.56 21.27
N ILE A 193 -7.73 28.29 21.97
CA ILE A 193 -8.27 29.18 23.01
C ILE A 193 -7.29 29.26 24.18
N ARG A 194 -6.80 28.12 24.66
CA ARG A 194 -5.83 28.08 25.76
C ARG A 194 -4.51 28.77 25.39
N ALA A 195 -4.03 28.57 24.16
CA ALA A 195 -2.83 29.26 23.67
C ALA A 195 -3.03 30.77 23.50
N LYS A 196 -4.25 31.23 23.18
CA LYS A 196 -4.59 32.65 23.15
C LYS A 196 -4.62 33.24 24.56
N GLN A 197 -5.36 32.61 25.48
CA GLN A 197 -5.45 33.05 26.88
C GLN A 197 -4.08 33.08 27.57
N ALA A 198 -3.23 32.09 27.33
CA ALA A 198 -1.88 32.07 27.86
C ALA A 198 -1.02 33.25 27.36
N ARG A 199 -1.19 33.65 26.09
CA ARG A 199 -0.50 34.83 25.53
C ARG A 199 -1.05 36.13 26.11
N GLU A 200 -2.37 36.29 26.15
CA GLU A 200 -3.01 37.49 26.72
C GLU A 200 -2.66 37.66 28.19
N ASN A 201 -2.63 36.57 28.97
CA ASN A 201 -2.22 36.63 30.38
C ASN A 201 -0.74 37.03 30.51
N ALA A 202 0.16 36.49 29.69
CA ALA A 202 1.57 36.85 29.70
C ALA A 202 1.80 38.32 29.28
N GLU A 203 1.10 38.80 28.25
CA GLU A 203 1.14 40.21 27.81
C GLU A 203 0.59 41.15 28.89
N ASN A 204 -0.49 40.77 29.57
CA ASN A 204 -1.04 41.53 30.69
C ASN A 204 -0.06 41.57 31.88
N GLU A 205 0.60 40.47 32.20
CA GLU A 205 1.65 40.43 33.24
C GLU A 205 2.87 41.28 32.87
N GLU A 206 3.30 41.29 31.61
CA GLU A 206 4.38 42.18 31.15
C GLU A 206 3.99 43.65 31.21
N ASN A 207 2.77 43.98 30.78
CA ASN A 207 2.26 45.35 30.84
C ASN A 207 2.09 45.82 32.29
N ALA A 208 1.73 44.92 33.21
CA ALA A 208 1.67 45.21 34.64
C ALA A 208 3.06 45.43 35.26
N LYS A 209 4.11 44.75 34.78
CA LYS A 209 5.50 44.95 35.22
C LYS A 209 6.17 46.22 34.65
N LYS A 210 5.63 46.77 33.55
CA LYS A 210 6.12 48.00 32.92
C LYS A 210 5.46 49.28 33.47
N LYS A 211 4.41 49.14 34.27
CA LYS A 211 3.80 50.22 35.06
C LYS A 211 4.41 50.26 36.45
#